data_AF-A0A5E4IJM7-F1
#
_entry.id   AF-A0A5E4IJM7-F1
#
_cell.length_a   1.000
_cell.length_b   1.000
_cell.length_c   1.000
_cell.angle_alpha   90.00
_cell.angle_beta   90.00
_cell.angle_gamma   90.00
#
_symmetry.space_group_name_H-M   'P 1'
#
loop_
_entity.id
_entity.type
_entity.pdbx_description
1 polymer ?
#
loop_
_entity_poly.entity_id
_entity_poly.type
_entity_poly.pdbx_seq_one_letter_code
_entity_poly.pdbx_strand_id
1 'polypeptide(L)' 'MAKRKRVQVVFTAEQWSLIENFRGEFGEGDAEIIRNIVLAWLSEKSIISTNAKNKINNRNRV' A
#
# COMPACT_ATOMS: atom_id res chain seq x y z
N MET A 1 -14.15 2.05 -15.31
CA MET A 1 -13.62 2.50 -13.99
C MET A 1 -13.19 1.28 -13.20
N ALA A 2 -11.95 1.21 -12.72
CA ALA A 2 -11.50 0.06 -11.92
C ALA A 2 -12.32 -0.04 -10.63
N LYS A 3 -12.91 -1.21 -10.36
CA LYS A 3 -13.73 -1.46 -9.15
C LYS A 3 -12.86 -1.30 -7.90
N ARG A 4 -13.06 -0.24 -7.12
CA ARG A 4 -12.38 -0.04 -5.83
C ARG A 4 -12.92 -1.04 -4.82
N LYS A 5 -12.03 -1.78 -4.14
CA LYS A 5 -12.38 -2.64 -3.00
C LYS A 5 -12.07 -1.90 -1.70
N ARG A 6 -12.96 -2.03 -0.72
CA ARG A 6 -12.78 -1.50 0.64
C ARG A 6 -12.45 -2.67 1.57
N VAL A 7 -11.49 -2.47 2.46
CA VAL A 7 -11.10 -3.44 3.49
C VAL A 7 -11.13 -2.70 4.82
N GLN A 8 -11.86 -3.23 5.79
CA GLN A 8 -11.84 -2.73 7.17
C GLN A 8 -10.75 -3.47 7.93
N VAL A 9 -9.93 -2.71 8.67
CA VAL A 9 -8.87 -3.21 9.54
C VAL A 9 -9.03 -2.57 10.91
N VAL A 10 -8.70 -3.33 11.94
CA VAL A 10 -8.77 -2.88 13.34
C VAL A 10 -7.36 -2.92 13.89
N PHE A 11 -6.96 -1.81 14.50
CA PHE A 11 -5.68 -1.65 15.17
C PHE A 11 -5.94 -1.44 16.67
N THR A 12 -5.00 -1.88 17.51
CA THR A 12 -5.02 -1.49 18.93
C THR A 12 -4.66 -0.01 19.07
N ALA A 13 -4.91 0.58 20.24
CA ALA A 13 -4.59 1.98 20.49
C ALA A 13 -3.08 2.26 20.36
N GLU A 14 -2.25 1.32 20.82
CA GLU A 14 -0.79 1.41 20.74
C GLU A 14 -0.31 1.32 19.29
N GLN A 15 -0.90 0.43 18.49
CA GLN A 15 -0.61 0.34 17.06
C GLN A 15 -1.02 1.62 16.32
N TRP A 16 -2.18 2.19 16.67
CA TRP A 16 -2.64 3.44 16.08
C TRP A 16 -1.73 4.61 16.46
N SER A 17 -1.29 4.69 17.71
CA SER A 17 -0.34 5.71 18.18
C SER A 17 0.97 5.68 17.37
N LEU A 18 1.46 4.49 17.01
CA LEU A 18 2.62 4.36 16.11
C LEU A 18 2.31 4.87 14.70
N ILE A 19 1.13 4.55 14.17
CA ILE A 19 0.68 4.96 12.81
C ILE A 19 0.51 6.48 12.72
N GLU A 20 0.01 7.11 13.79
CA GLU A 20 -0.25 8.55 13.86
C GLU A 20 1.01 9.40 13.65
N ASN A 21 2.18 8.87 14.03
CA ASN A 21 3.47 9.55 13.82
C ASN A 21 3.83 9.73 12.34
N PHE A 22 3.17 9.02 11.42
CA PHE A 22 3.38 9.16 9.98
C PHE A 22 2.47 10.21 9.32
N ARG A 23 1.57 10.85 10.09
CA ARG A 23 0.72 11.93 9.57
C ARG A 23 1.58 13.11 9.11
N GLY A 24 1.23 13.70 7.97
CA GLY A 24 2.00 14.77 7.32
C GLY A 24 3.04 14.23 6.34
N GLU A 25 3.82 13.20 6.72
CA GLU A 25 4.79 12.57 5.80
C GLU A 25 4.12 11.59 4.82
N PHE A 26 3.24 10.73 5.32
CA PHE A 26 2.53 9.71 4.54
C PHE A 26 1.12 10.15 4.13
N GLY A 27 0.76 11.41 4.39
CA GLY A 27 -0.50 12.04 4.03
C GLY A 27 -1.32 12.48 5.25
N GLU A 28 -2.46 13.10 4.97
CA GLU A 28 -3.28 13.78 5.98
C GLU A 28 -4.45 12.92 6.48
N GLY A 29 -4.91 11.96 5.68
CA GLY A 29 -6.04 11.09 6.03
C GLY A 29 -5.61 9.68 6.42
N ASP A 30 -6.34 9.06 7.36
CA ASP A 30 -6.06 7.71 7.87
C ASP A 30 -5.96 6.66 6.76
N ALA A 31 -6.93 6.64 5.85
CA ALA A 31 -6.94 5.70 4.73
C ALA A 31 -5.78 5.94 3.73
N GLU A 32 -5.27 7.16 3.66
CA GLU A 32 -4.12 7.50 2.82
C GLU A 32 -2.81 7.08 3.47
N ILE A 33 -2.65 7.34 4.77
CA ILE A 33 -1.49 6.90 5.56
C ILE A 33 -1.35 5.38 5.45
N ILE A 34 -2.44 4.64 5.73
CA ILE A 34 -2.44 3.17 5.64
C ILE A 34 -2.14 2.70 4.21
N ARG A 35 -2.71 3.34 3.18
CA ARG A 35 -2.44 3.01 1.78
C ARG A 35 -0.95 3.17 1.46
N ASN A 36 -0.34 4.27 1.88
CA ASN A 36 1.05 4.58 1.58
C ASN A 36 2.00 3.66 2.34
N ILE A 37 1.68 3.29 3.59
CA ILE A 37 2.41 2.25 4.34
C ILE A 37 2.39 0.90 3.58
N VAL A 38 1.22 0.47 3.10
CA VAL A 38 1.09 -0.79 2.34
C VAL A 38 1.91 -0.73 1.04
N LEU A 39 1.86 0.38 0.30
CA LEU A 39 2.65 0.56 -0.91
C LEU A 39 4.16 0.55 -0.64
N ALA A 40 4.60 1.23 0.42
CA ALA A 40 6.00 1.26 0.83
C ALA A 40 6.50 -0.14 1.19
N TRP A 41 5.74 -0.90 1.98
CA TRP A 41 6.09 -2.27 2.35
C TRP A 41 6.17 -3.21 1.13
N LEU A 42 5.20 -3.12 0.22
CA LEU A 42 5.21 -3.92 -1.02
C LEU A 42 6.40 -3.55 -1.94
N SER A 43 6.85 -2.30 -1.89
CA SER A 43 8.04 -1.84 -2.60
C SER A 43 9.31 -2.41 -1.97
N GLU A 44 9.45 -2.33 -0.64
CA GLU A 44 10.58 -2.86 0.11
C GLU A 44 10.75 -4.38 -0.12
N LYS A 45 9.65 -5.14 -0.11
CA LYS A 45 9.68 -6.58 -0.39
C LYS A 45 9.88 -6.94 -1.86
N SER A 46 10.12 -5.96 -2.74
CA SER A 46 10.26 -6.16 -4.19
C SER A 46 9.05 -6.86 -4.85
N ILE A 47 7.89 -6.86 -4.20
CA ILE A 47 6.66 -7.48 -4.72
C ILE A 47 6.13 -6.65 -5.90
N ILE A 48 6.19 -5.32 -5.80
CA ILE A 48 5.75 -4.43 -6.89
C ILE A 48 6.66 -4.57 -8.11
N SER A 49 7.99 -4.58 -7.92
CA SER A 49 8.95 -4.68 -9.02
C SER A 49 8.87 -6.04 -9.73
N THR A 50 8.72 -7.13 -8.97
CA THR A 50 8.54 -8.49 -9.51
C THR A 50 7.24 -8.61 -10.30
N ASN A 51 6.12 -8.14 -9.76
CA ASN A 51 4.84 -8.18 -10.45
C ASN A 51 4.79 -7.25 -11.67
N ALA A 52 5.45 -6.09 -11.63
CA ALA A 52 5.58 -5.21 -12.77
C ALA A 52 6.38 -5.87 -13.91
N LYS A 53 7.54 -6.47 -13.60
CA LYS A 53 8.34 -7.24 -14.57
C LYS A 53 7.55 -8.40 -15.19
N ASN A 54 6.84 -9.17 -14.37
CA ASN A 54 6.01 -10.28 -14.85
C ASN A 54 4.87 -9.80 -15.77
N LYS A 55 4.22 -8.68 -15.45
CA LYS A 55 3.19 -8.08 -16.33
C LYS A 55 3.77 -7.62 -17.67
N ILE A 56 4.96 -7.02 -17.68
CA ILE A 56 5.65 -6.61 -18.92
C ILE A 56 5.99 -7.84 -19.76
N ASN A 57 6.61 -8.87 -19.15
CA ASN A 57 6.98 -10.10 -19.85
C ASN A 57 5.77 -10.84 -20.44
N ASN A 58 4.64 -10.85 -19.73
CA ASN A 58 3.41 -11.48 -20.23
C ASN A 58 2.76 -10.69 -21.38
N ARG A 59 2.90 -9.35 -21.42
CA ARG A 59 2.42 -8.55 -22.57
C ARG A 59 3.26 -8.77 -23.83
N ASN A 60 4.56 -9.03 -23.70
CA ASN A 60 5.45 -9.27 -24.84
C ASN A 60 5.31 -10.69 -25.43
N ARG A 61 4.53 -11.57 -24.79
CA ARG A 61 4.28 -12.96 -25.22
C ARG A 61 2.93 -13.16 -25.92
N VAL A 62 2.15 -12.08 -26.08
CA VAL A 62 0.90 -12.02 -26.84
C VAL A 62 1.13 -11.14 -28.06
#